data_AF-A0A2V8ZJG2-F1
#
_entry.id   AF-A0A2V8ZJG2-F1
#
_cell.length_a   1.000
_cell.length_b   1.000
_cell.length_c   1.000
_cell.angle_alpha   90.00
_cell.angle_beta   90.00
_cell.angle_gamma   90.00
#
_symmetry.space_group_name_H-M   'P 1'
#
loop_
_entity.id
_entity.type
_entity.pdbx_description
1 polymer ?
#
loop_
_entity_poly.entity_id
_entity_poly.type
_entity_poly.pdbx_seq_one_letter_code
_entity_poly.pdbx_strand_id
1 'polypeptide(L)'
;NKPGEYAVVLDRLAQRNVFAITSFIFGMDNDTPGVAERTLKEIRSWPPGLPIFGLMTPLPATPLYKKLEAAGRLTRPKHWQEFIPFAMAHTPLKMSIDEAHNEVRKAWINSYNPEAIKRAVDSLNHKPLGYRINIFIARLCFRGIYFPQMGRFAWLKTIFENRRTILKLIRQGFGGGLHAAVPSVATQPVTEQRD
;
A
#
# COMPACT_ATOMS: atom_id res chain seq x y z
N ASN A 1 7.96 -15.63 -7.97
CA ASN A 1 6.80 -14.72 -7.77
C ASN A 1 5.62 -15.34 -8.52
N LYS A 2 4.48 -15.57 -7.86
CA LYS A 2 3.27 -16.17 -8.47
C LYS A 2 2.04 -15.28 -8.25
N PRO A 3 1.87 -14.21 -9.06
CA PRO A 3 0.81 -13.23 -8.85
C PRO A 3 -0.61 -13.81 -8.84
N GLY A 4 -0.84 -14.88 -9.62
CA GLY A 4 -2.13 -15.57 -9.68
C GLY A 4 -2.56 -16.25 -8.39
N GLU A 5 -1.64 -16.48 -7.44
CA GLU A 5 -1.97 -17.08 -6.14
C GLU A 5 -2.30 -16.00 -5.08
N TYR A 6 -2.00 -14.72 -5.33
CA TYR A 6 -2.13 -13.67 -4.32
C TYR A 6 -3.56 -13.40 -3.89
N ALA A 7 -4.53 -13.37 -4.81
CA ALA A 7 -5.93 -13.14 -4.45
C ALA A 7 -6.40 -14.19 -3.42
N VAL A 8 -6.14 -15.47 -3.69
CA VAL A 8 -6.53 -16.59 -2.81
C VAL A 8 -5.86 -16.49 -1.44
N VAL A 9 -4.58 -16.15 -1.39
CA VAL A 9 -3.85 -15.99 -0.12
C VAL A 9 -4.41 -14.81 0.68
N LEU A 10 -4.62 -13.66 0.02
CA LEU A 10 -5.17 -12.47 0.64
C LEU A 10 -6.60 -12.68 1.16
N ASP A 11 -7.43 -13.41 0.43
CA ASP A 11 -8.78 -13.78 0.88
C ASP A 11 -8.74 -14.63 2.15
N ARG A 12 -7.87 -15.63 2.21
CA ARG A 12 -7.71 -16.49 3.40
C ARG A 12 -7.23 -15.70 4.63
N LEU A 13 -6.36 -14.71 4.42
CA LEU A 13 -5.91 -13.81 5.48
C LEU A 13 -7.05 -12.89 5.95
N ALA A 14 -7.78 -12.27 5.01
CA ALA A 14 -8.89 -11.37 5.31
C ALA A 14 -10.04 -12.07 6.05
N GLN A 15 -10.32 -13.35 5.75
CA GLN A 15 -11.28 -14.17 6.50
C GLN A 15 -10.92 -14.28 7.99
N ARG A 16 -9.62 -14.23 8.32
CA ARG A 16 -9.08 -14.27 9.69
C ARG A 16 -8.81 -12.87 10.27
N ASN A 17 -9.32 -11.81 9.63
CA ASN A 17 -9.11 -10.42 10.00
C ASN A 17 -7.63 -9.98 9.97
N VAL A 18 -6.81 -10.64 9.15
CA VAL A 18 -5.42 -10.25 8.90
C VAL A 18 -5.38 -9.40 7.64
N PHE A 19 -5.04 -8.12 7.79
CA PHE A 19 -4.94 -7.16 6.68
C PHE A 19 -3.51 -7.10 6.15
N ALA A 20 -3.35 -7.14 4.83
CA ALA A 20 -2.04 -7.16 4.19
C ALA A 20 -1.57 -5.75 3.80
N ILE A 21 -0.27 -5.53 3.96
CA ILE A 21 0.47 -4.46 3.27
C ILE A 21 1.07 -5.10 2.02
N THR A 22 0.55 -4.74 0.85
CA THR A 22 1.01 -5.31 -0.43
C THR A 22 2.03 -4.37 -1.06
N SER A 23 3.29 -4.81 -1.16
CA SER A 23 4.38 -4.01 -1.73
C SER A 23 4.60 -4.32 -3.20
N PHE A 24 4.71 -3.27 -4.01
CA PHE A 24 4.94 -3.35 -5.45
C PHE A 24 6.15 -2.53 -5.84
N ILE A 25 6.94 -3.06 -6.77
CA ILE A 25 8.14 -2.43 -7.30
C ILE A 25 7.96 -2.24 -8.80
N PHE A 26 8.12 -1.01 -9.27
CA PHE A 26 8.12 -0.66 -10.70
C PHE A 26 9.52 -0.26 -11.18
N GLY A 27 9.72 -0.28 -12.50
CA GLY A 27 11.00 0.04 -13.12
C GLY A 27 11.90 -1.19 -13.29
N MET A 28 11.30 -2.39 -13.37
CA MET A 28 12.01 -3.60 -13.78
C MET A 28 12.25 -3.62 -15.29
N ASP A 29 13.24 -4.39 -15.76
CA ASP A 29 13.58 -4.51 -17.19
C ASP A 29 12.40 -4.89 -18.11
N ASN A 30 11.40 -5.60 -17.58
CA ASN A 30 10.22 -6.02 -18.35
C ASN A 30 8.98 -5.14 -18.11
N ASP A 31 9.06 -4.15 -17.22
CA ASP A 31 7.98 -3.20 -17.02
C ASP A 31 7.87 -2.27 -18.22
N THR A 32 6.64 -1.96 -18.59
CA THR A 32 6.31 -1.03 -19.68
C THR A 32 5.34 0.03 -19.16
N PRO A 33 5.20 1.18 -19.85
CA PRO A 33 4.18 2.16 -19.52
C PRO A 33 2.79 1.52 -19.33
N GLY A 34 2.04 2.01 -18.34
CA GLY A 34 0.77 1.42 -17.92
C GLY A 34 0.86 0.24 -16.96
N VAL A 35 2.05 -0.12 -16.45
CA VAL A 35 2.22 -1.15 -15.41
C VAL A 35 1.42 -0.83 -14.14
N ALA A 36 1.28 0.45 -13.78
CA ALA A 36 0.47 0.86 -12.65
C ALA A 36 -1.00 0.51 -12.85
N GLU A 37 -1.58 0.77 -14.02
CA GLU A 37 -3.00 0.47 -14.26
C GLU A 37 -3.26 -1.04 -14.27
N ARG A 38 -2.36 -1.83 -14.88
CA ARG A 38 -2.43 -3.30 -14.82
C ARG A 38 -2.37 -3.81 -13.38
N THR A 39 -1.47 -3.25 -12.58
CA THR A 39 -1.32 -3.59 -11.16
C THR A 39 -2.56 -3.19 -10.35
N LEU A 40 -3.09 -1.98 -10.56
CA LEU A 40 -4.29 -1.48 -9.89
C LEU A 40 -5.53 -2.29 -10.24
N LYS A 41 -5.65 -2.78 -11.48
CA LYS A 41 -6.73 -3.68 -11.89
C LYS A 41 -6.75 -4.93 -11.02
N GLU A 42 -5.59 -5.55 -10.78
CA GLU A 42 -5.48 -6.71 -9.90
C GLU A 42 -5.79 -6.36 -8.45
N ILE A 43 -5.19 -5.30 -7.90
CA ILE A 43 -5.40 -4.87 -6.50
C ILE A 43 -6.88 -4.63 -6.20
N ARG A 44 -7.64 -4.09 -7.16
CA ARG A 44 -9.08 -3.82 -7.00
C ARG A 44 -9.92 -5.10 -6.82
N SER A 45 -9.40 -6.27 -7.20
CA SER A 45 -10.05 -7.57 -6.99
C SER A 45 -9.77 -8.17 -5.61
N TRP A 46 -8.79 -7.65 -4.88
CA TRP A 46 -8.36 -8.22 -3.59
C TRP A 46 -9.14 -7.60 -2.42
N PRO A 47 -9.13 -8.27 -1.25
CA PRO A 47 -9.58 -7.66 0.00
C PRO A 47 -8.89 -6.32 0.28
N PRO A 48 -9.54 -5.40 1.01
CA PRO A 48 -8.97 -4.10 1.29
C PRO A 48 -7.67 -4.23 2.09
N GLY A 49 -6.56 -3.81 1.50
CA GLY A 49 -5.26 -3.75 2.15
C GLY A 49 -4.64 -2.35 2.13
N LEU A 50 -3.33 -2.29 2.37
CA LEU A 50 -2.52 -1.07 2.36
C LEU A 50 -1.43 -1.21 1.28
N PRO A 51 -1.75 -0.97 0.00
CA PRO A 51 -0.76 -1.12 -1.06
C PRO A 51 0.30 -0.02 -0.99
N ILE A 52 1.56 -0.39 -1.16
CA ILE A 52 2.70 0.53 -1.24
C ILE A 52 3.45 0.31 -2.54
N PHE A 53 3.97 1.40 -3.12
CA PHE A 53 4.62 1.37 -4.43
C PHE A 53 5.99 2.02 -4.35
N GLY A 54 7.00 1.32 -4.84
CA GLY A 54 8.38 1.78 -4.91
C GLY A 54 8.98 1.61 -6.29
N LEU A 55 10.19 2.13 -6.43
CA LEU A 55 11.00 1.96 -7.63
C LEU A 55 12.05 0.88 -7.39
N MET A 56 12.48 0.21 -8.46
CA MET A 56 13.53 -0.79 -8.40
C MET A 56 14.86 -0.13 -8.04
N THR A 57 15.36 -0.45 -6.85
CA THR A 57 16.65 0.03 -6.34
C THR A 57 17.68 -1.10 -6.40
N PRO A 58 18.68 -1.03 -7.30
CA PRO A 58 19.74 -2.02 -7.34
C PRO A 58 20.70 -1.80 -6.17
N LEU A 59 20.57 -2.60 -5.11
CA LEU A 59 21.44 -2.50 -3.94
C LEU A 59 22.87 -2.96 -4.26
N PRO A 60 23.90 -2.34 -3.65
CA PRO A 60 25.28 -2.74 -3.86
C PRO A 60 25.49 -4.23 -3.54
N ALA A 61 26.45 -4.84 -4.22
CA ALA A 61 26.78 -6.27 -4.12
C ALA A 61 25.69 -7.26 -4.55
N THR A 62 24.53 -6.81 -5.06
CA THR A 62 23.51 -7.72 -5.61
C THR A 62 23.82 -8.14 -7.06
N PRO A 63 23.34 -9.31 -7.52
CA PRO A 63 23.46 -9.72 -8.92
C PRO A 63 22.83 -8.71 -9.89
N LEU A 64 21.71 -8.08 -9.50
CA LEU A 64 21.06 -7.04 -10.29
C LEU A 64 21.99 -5.83 -10.49
N TYR A 65 22.66 -5.38 -9.43
CA TYR A 65 23.62 -4.27 -9.52
C TYR A 65 24.75 -4.59 -10.48
N LYS A 66 25.42 -5.74 -10.31
CA LYS A 66 26.52 -6.16 -11.19
C LYS A 66 26.09 -6.24 -12.66
N LYS A 67 24.88 -6.75 -12.92
CA LYS A 67 24.30 -6.80 -14.27
C LYS A 67 24.08 -5.41 -14.87
N LEU A 68 23.51 -4.49 -14.10
CA LEU A 68 23.24 -3.12 -14.55
C LEU A 68 24.54 -2.32 -14.75
N GLU A 69 25.53 -2.54 -13.90
CA GLU A 69 26.88 -1.96 -14.00
C GLU A 69 27.57 -2.42 -15.28
N ALA A 70 27.65 -3.74 -15.50
CA ALA A 70 28.25 -4.30 -16.71
C ALA A 70 27.53 -3.87 -18.00
N ALA A 71 26.22 -3.62 -17.92
CA ALA A 71 25.42 -3.11 -19.04
C ALA A 71 25.50 -1.58 -19.23
N GLY A 72 26.24 -0.86 -18.38
CA GLY A 72 26.33 0.61 -18.44
C GLY A 72 24.99 1.33 -18.17
N ARG A 73 24.04 0.68 -17.47
CA ARG A 73 22.68 1.20 -17.24
C ARG A 73 22.47 1.84 -15.87
N LEU A 74 23.48 1.82 -14.99
CA LEU A 74 23.43 2.54 -13.71
C LEU A 74 23.55 4.05 -13.97
N THR A 75 22.52 4.81 -13.63
CA THR A 75 22.54 6.28 -13.74
C THR A 75 23.08 6.94 -12.48
N ARG A 76 22.95 6.25 -11.33
CA ARG A 76 23.46 6.71 -10.04
C ARG A 76 24.21 5.57 -9.34
N PRO A 77 25.47 5.28 -9.73
CA PRO A 77 26.19 4.11 -9.22
C PRO A 77 26.38 4.07 -7.71
N LYS A 78 26.39 5.22 -7.02
CA LYS A 78 26.50 5.35 -5.56
C LYS A 78 25.22 5.89 -4.90
N HIS A 79 24.06 5.60 -5.48
CA HIS A 79 22.76 6.15 -5.07
C HIS A 79 22.44 6.05 -3.56
N TRP A 80 22.99 5.06 -2.86
CA TRP A 80 22.81 4.86 -1.41
C TRP A 80 23.51 5.93 -0.56
N GLN A 81 24.50 6.65 -1.10
CA GLN A 81 25.18 7.74 -0.41
C GLN A 81 24.41 9.07 -0.51
N GLU A 82 23.44 9.15 -1.42
CA GLU A 82 22.81 10.41 -1.80
C GLU A 82 21.52 10.73 -1.02
N PHE A 83 21.01 9.83 -0.17
CA PHE A 83 19.79 10.03 0.66
C PHE A 83 18.57 10.63 -0.09
N ILE A 84 18.43 10.35 -1.39
CA ILE A 84 17.28 10.77 -2.20
C ILE A 84 16.25 9.62 -2.20
N PRO A 85 15.11 9.75 -1.49
CA PRO A 85 14.09 8.73 -1.51
C PRO A 85 13.37 8.68 -2.87
N PHE A 86 12.94 7.48 -3.27
CA PHE A 86 12.13 7.27 -4.48
C PHE A 86 12.75 7.82 -5.78
N ALA A 87 14.08 7.77 -5.90
CA ALA A 87 14.78 8.07 -7.14
C ALA A 87 15.28 6.79 -7.81
N MET A 88 15.02 6.65 -9.11
CA MET A 88 15.65 5.60 -9.92
C MET A 88 17.18 5.72 -9.87
N ALA A 89 17.86 4.58 -9.92
CA ALA A 89 19.32 4.51 -10.00
C ALA A 89 19.83 3.81 -11.27
N HIS A 90 18.91 3.45 -12.17
CA HIS A 90 19.22 2.84 -13.45
C HIS A 90 18.13 3.15 -14.49
N THR A 91 18.42 2.88 -15.76
CA THR A 91 17.44 2.99 -16.86
C THR A 91 16.84 1.62 -17.18
N PRO A 92 15.51 1.42 -17.00
CA PRO A 92 14.82 0.20 -17.44
C PRO A 92 14.90 0.01 -18.96
N LEU A 93 14.68 -1.21 -19.45
CA LEU A 93 14.79 -1.48 -20.90
C LEU A 93 13.61 -0.97 -21.74
N LYS A 94 12.40 -0.89 -21.15
CA LYS A 94 11.16 -0.64 -21.90
C LYS A 94 10.36 0.57 -21.41
N MET A 95 10.97 1.40 -20.56
CA MET A 95 10.39 2.67 -20.13
C MET A 95 11.49 3.63 -19.67
N SER A 96 11.24 4.93 -19.78
CA SER A 96 12.11 5.96 -19.25
C SER A 96 12.03 6.05 -17.73
N ILE A 97 13.01 6.72 -17.12
CA ILE A 97 13.01 7.03 -15.69
C ILE A 97 11.77 7.84 -15.31
N ASP A 98 11.37 8.82 -16.12
CA ASP A 98 10.20 9.66 -15.85
C ASP A 98 8.89 8.87 -15.95
N GLU A 99 8.80 7.95 -16.89
CA GLU A 99 7.68 7.03 -17.00
C GLU A 99 7.57 6.16 -15.74
N ALA A 100 8.68 5.59 -15.25
CA ALA A 100 8.68 4.79 -14.03
C ALA A 100 8.20 5.60 -12.81
N HIS A 101 8.70 6.82 -12.63
CA HIS A 101 8.22 7.72 -11.57
C HIS A 101 6.73 8.05 -11.73
N ASN A 102 6.26 8.27 -12.96
CA ASN A 102 4.85 8.56 -13.23
C ASN A 102 3.95 7.36 -12.89
N GLU A 103 4.39 6.13 -13.18
CA GLU A 103 3.65 4.91 -12.82
C GLU A 103 3.53 4.76 -11.29
N VAL A 104 4.61 4.99 -10.53
CA VAL A 104 4.55 5.00 -9.06
C VAL A 104 3.58 6.06 -8.55
N ARG A 105 3.67 7.29 -9.07
CA ARG A 105 2.77 8.39 -8.71
C ARG A 105 1.30 8.02 -8.97
N LYS A 106 1.00 7.49 -10.17
CA LYS A 106 -0.35 7.03 -10.54
C LYS A 106 -0.88 5.99 -9.56
N ALA A 107 -0.05 5.01 -9.19
CA ALA A 107 -0.46 3.94 -8.28
C ALA A 107 -0.77 4.45 -6.87
N TRP A 108 0.05 5.35 -6.32
CA TRP A 108 -0.23 6.01 -5.05
C TRP A 108 -1.49 6.86 -5.08
N ILE A 109 -1.67 7.70 -6.11
CA ILE A 109 -2.88 8.55 -6.26
C ILE A 109 -4.14 7.69 -6.31
N ASN A 110 -4.13 6.63 -7.11
CA ASN A 110 -5.31 5.80 -7.31
C ASN A 110 -5.64 4.92 -6.11
N SER A 111 -4.65 4.51 -5.31
CA SER A 111 -4.87 3.65 -4.14
C SER A 111 -5.38 4.42 -2.92
N TYR A 112 -5.06 5.72 -2.83
CA TYR A 112 -5.35 6.57 -1.67
C TYR A 112 -6.15 7.84 -2.01
N ASN A 113 -6.87 7.85 -3.13
CA ASN A 113 -7.89 8.87 -3.38
C ASN A 113 -9.15 8.59 -2.54
N PRO A 114 -10.03 9.60 -2.33
CA PRO A 114 -11.20 9.45 -1.46
C PRO A 114 -12.14 8.31 -1.88
N GLU A 115 -12.28 8.06 -3.18
CA GLU A 115 -13.12 6.97 -3.70
C GLU A 115 -12.53 5.59 -3.40
N ALA A 116 -11.22 5.42 -3.54
CA ALA A 116 -10.54 4.17 -3.18
C ALA A 116 -10.59 3.91 -1.67
N ILE A 117 -10.43 4.95 -0.85
CA ILE A 117 -10.59 4.86 0.61
C ILE A 117 -12.03 4.48 0.96
N LYS A 118 -13.02 5.14 0.36
CA LYS A 118 -14.45 4.82 0.54
C LYS A 118 -14.75 3.37 0.16
N ARG A 119 -14.28 2.89 -1.00
CA ARG A 119 -14.47 1.50 -1.44
C ARG A 119 -13.88 0.50 -0.45
N ALA A 120 -12.70 0.76 0.11
CA ALA A 120 -12.10 -0.11 1.11
C ALA A 120 -12.88 -0.13 2.44
N VAL A 121 -13.47 1.00 2.84
CA VAL A 121 -14.37 1.05 4.02
C VAL A 121 -15.69 0.33 3.73
N ASP A 122 -16.22 0.46 2.52
CA ASP A 122 -17.49 -0.12 2.11
C ASP A 122 -17.39 -1.64 1.93
N SER A 123 -16.27 -2.18 1.45
CA SER A 123 -16.07 -3.63 1.34
C SER A 123 -16.09 -4.33 2.70
N LEU A 124 -15.83 -3.61 3.79
CA LEU A 124 -15.93 -4.09 5.16
C LEU A 124 -17.30 -3.82 5.81
N ASN A 125 -18.35 -3.42 5.09
CA ASN A 125 -19.68 -3.16 5.68
C ASN A 125 -20.28 -4.38 6.41
N HIS A 126 -19.84 -5.59 6.08
CA HIS A 126 -20.25 -6.84 6.74
C HIS A 126 -19.45 -7.13 8.03
N LYS A 127 -18.43 -6.33 8.35
CA LYS A 127 -17.61 -6.44 9.57
C LYS A 127 -18.06 -5.43 10.63
N PRO A 128 -17.75 -5.67 11.93
CA PRO A 128 -17.96 -4.69 12.99
C PRO A 128 -17.35 -3.32 12.68
N LEU A 129 -17.96 -2.26 13.22
CA LEU A 129 -17.57 -0.87 12.95
C LEU A 129 -16.09 -0.59 13.21
N GLY A 130 -15.50 -1.21 14.23
CA GLY A 130 -14.08 -1.04 14.58
C GLY A 130 -13.12 -1.34 13.42
N TYR A 131 -13.37 -2.39 12.62
CA TYR A 131 -12.54 -2.71 11.45
C TYR A 131 -12.63 -1.64 10.35
N ARG A 132 -13.82 -1.06 10.20
CA ARG A 132 -14.10 -0.05 9.18
C ARG A 132 -13.46 1.30 9.54
N ILE A 133 -13.47 1.65 10.83
CA ILE A 133 -12.73 2.78 11.37
C ILE A 133 -11.21 2.54 11.24
N ASN A 134 -10.74 1.35 11.60
CA ASN A 134 -9.32 1.01 11.53
C ASN A 134 -8.77 1.13 10.11
N ILE A 135 -9.41 0.52 9.10
CA ILE A 135 -8.92 0.62 7.72
C ILE A 135 -9.00 2.05 7.18
N PHE A 136 -10.00 2.84 7.59
CA PHE A 136 -10.12 4.24 7.22
C PHE A 136 -8.93 5.05 7.75
N ILE A 137 -8.66 4.97 9.05
CA ILE A 137 -7.54 5.67 9.69
C ILE A 137 -6.21 5.21 9.10
N ALA A 138 -6.00 3.89 8.97
CA ALA A 138 -4.77 3.33 8.42
C ALA A 138 -4.51 3.85 7.00
N ARG A 139 -5.53 3.90 6.14
CA ARG A 139 -5.38 4.45 4.79
C ARG A 139 -5.11 5.95 4.76
N LEU A 140 -5.70 6.72 5.68
CA LEU A 140 -5.34 8.14 5.83
C LEU A 140 -3.87 8.29 6.26
N CYS A 141 -3.38 7.49 7.21
CA CYS A 141 -1.97 7.53 7.61
C CYS A 141 -1.02 7.12 6.47
N PHE A 142 -1.32 6.04 5.76
CA PHE A 142 -0.48 5.55 4.65
C PHE A 142 -0.44 6.49 3.46
N ARG A 143 -1.53 7.21 3.19
CA ARG A 143 -1.54 8.31 2.22
C ARG A 143 -0.42 9.32 2.53
N GLY A 144 -0.16 9.59 3.81
CA GLY A 144 0.86 10.51 4.29
C GLY A 144 2.30 10.11 3.99
N ILE A 145 2.56 8.82 3.72
CA ILE A 145 3.90 8.31 3.36
C ILE A 145 4.35 8.91 2.02
N TYR A 146 3.43 9.00 1.05
CA TYR A 146 3.74 9.48 -0.29
C TYR A 146 3.26 10.92 -0.55
N PHE A 147 2.17 11.34 0.07
CA PHE A 147 1.67 12.71 -0.02
C PHE A 147 1.88 13.40 1.33
N PRO A 148 2.96 14.19 1.48
CA PRO A 148 3.25 14.86 2.74
C PRO A 148 2.03 15.66 3.24
N GLN A 149 1.50 15.26 4.38
CA GLN A 149 0.26 15.80 4.95
C GLN A 149 0.47 16.35 6.37
N MET A 150 1.63 16.96 6.61
CA MET A 150 2.03 17.40 7.96
C MET A 150 1.43 18.75 8.38
N GLY A 151 0.79 19.48 7.47
CA GLY A 151 0.19 20.79 7.74
C GLY A 151 -1.30 20.72 8.12
N ARG A 152 -1.75 21.64 8.98
CA ARG A 152 -3.17 21.76 9.39
C ARG A 152 -4.11 21.89 8.19
N PHE A 153 -3.74 22.65 7.17
CA PHE A 153 -4.52 22.79 5.93
C PHE A 153 -4.57 21.51 5.10
N ALA A 154 -3.49 20.71 5.07
CA ALA A 154 -3.47 19.42 4.38
C ALA A 154 -4.41 18.41 5.05
N TRP A 155 -4.45 18.40 6.38
CA TRP A 155 -5.42 17.61 7.14
C TRP A 155 -6.85 18.10 6.95
N LEU A 156 -7.11 19.41 7.00
CA LEU A 156 -8.45 19.97 6.73
C LEU A 156 -8.95 19.58 5.34
N LYS A 157 -8.10 19.70 4.31
CA LYS A 157 -8.41 19.27 2.95
C LYS A 157 -8.72 17.77 2.91
N THR A 158 -7.88 16.94 3.54
CA THR A 158 -8.05 15.47 3.55
C THR A 158 -9.36 15.06 4.26
N ILE A 159 -9.69 15.71 5.37
CA ILE A 159 -10.96 15.51 6.08
C ILE A 159 -12.13 15.90 5.18
N PHE A 160 -12.05 17.07 4.53
CA PHE A 160 -13.10 17.53 3.62
C PHE A 160 -13.29 16.60 2.42
N GLU A 161 -12.21 16.12 1.81
CA GLU A 161 -12.24 15.15 0.72
C GLU A 161 -12.93 13.84 1.13
N ASN A 162 -12.73 13.41 2.39
CA ASN A 162 -13.31 12.17 2.93
C ASN A 162 -14.60 12.36 3.75
N ARG A 163 -15.21 13.57 3.75
CA ARG A 163 -16.37 13.94 4.57
C ARG A 163 -17.54 12.98 4.49
N ARG A 164 -17.82 12.41 3.31
CA ARG A 164 -18.91 11.44 3.10
C ARG A 164 -18.67 10.15 3.88
N THR A 165 -17.44 9.63 3.84
CA THR A 165 -17.03 8.43 4.58
C THR A 165 -17.04 8.70 6.08
N ILE A 166 -16.57 9.87 6.50
CA ILE A 166 -16.56 10.28 7.92
C ILE A 166 -17.99 10.36 8.48
N LEU A 167 -18.88 11.11 7.81
CA LEU A 167 -20.28 11.24 8.24
C LEU A 167 -20.99 9.88 8.29
N LYS A 168 -20.71 8.99 7.32
CA LYS A 168 -21.23 7.62 7.32
C LYS A 168 -20.78 6.84 8.58
N LEU A 169 -19.49 6.86 8.88
CA LEU A 169 -18.92 6.15 10.04
C LEU A 169 -19.47 6.72 11.36
N ILE A 170 -19.57 8.05 11.47
CA ILE A 170 -20.16 8.74 12.63
C ILE A 170 -21.62 8.30 12.83
N ARG A 171 -22.45 8.39 11.79
CA ARG A 171 -23.88 8.00 11.86
C ARG A 171 -24.04 6.55 12.31
N GLN A 172 -23.16 5.66 11.87
CA GLN A 172 -23.20 4.25 12.27
C GLN A 172 -22.75 4.02 13.71
N GLY A 173 -21.80 4.81 14.22
CA GLY A 173 -21.39 4.75 15.62
C GLY A 173 -22.44 5.27 16.60
N PHE A 174 -23.27 6.24 16.18
CA PHE A 174 -24.40 6.73 16.99
C PHE A 174 -25.68 5.90 16.80
N GLY A 175 -25.89 5.30 15.62
CA GLY A 175 -27.10 4.53 15.30
C GLY A 175 -27.06 3.06 15.72
N GLY A 176 -25.87 2.47 15.88
CA GLY A 176 -25.68 1.17 16.53
C GLY A 176 -24.88 1.41 17.80
N GLY A 177 -25.50 1.27 18.97
CA GLY A 177 -24.86 1.55 20.26
C GLY A 177 -23.48 0.89 20.37
N LEU A 178 -22.61 1.49 21.20
CA LEU A 178 -21.30 0.95 21.60
C LEU A 178 -21.43 -0.47 22.20
N HIS A 179 -21.67 -1.47 21.36
CA HIS A 179 -21.68 -2.88 21.70
C HIS A 179 -20.99 -3.63 20.57
N ALA A 180 -19.68 -3.50 20.52
CA ALA A 180 -18.84 -4.49 19.87
C ALA A 180 -17.56 -4.58 20.69
N ALA A 181 -17.54 -5.61 21.54
CA ALA A 181 -16.42 -5.99 22.37
C ALA A 181 -15.10 -5.90 21.59
N VAL A 182 -14.11 -5.25 22.20
CA VAL A 182 -12.71 -5.51 21.89
C VAL A 182 -12.52 -7.02 22.11
N PRO A 183 -12.15 -7.81 21.09
CA PRO A 183 -11.77 -9.20 21.33
C PRO A 183 -10.53 -9.14 22.22
N SER A 184 -10.66 -9.56 23.47
CA SER A 184 -9.51 -9.81 24.33
C SER A 184 -8.68 -10.87 23.63
N VAL A 185 -7.49 -10.50 23.17
CA VAL A 185 -6.48 -11.47 22.76
C VAL A 185 -6.07 -12.18 24.04
N ALA A 186 -6.77 -13.24 24.39
CA ALA A 186 -6.34 -14.15 25.43
C ALA A 186 -5.08 -14.85 24.93
N THR A 187 -3.92 -14.29 25.27
CA THR A 187 -2.64 -15.00 25.18
C THR A 187 -2.72 -16.17 26.15
N GLN A 188 -2.94 -17.38 25.64
CA GLN A 188 -2.67 -18.57 26.43
C GLN A 188 -1.16 -18.64 26.67
N PRO A 189 -0.70 -18.83 27.92
CA PRO A 189 0.72 -18.99 28.20
C PRO A 189 1.21 -20.28 27.54
N VAL A 190 2.31 -20.16 26.78
CA VAL A 190 3.05 -21.30 26.25
C VAL A 190 3.53 -22.10 27.45
N THR A 191 2.99 -23.30 27.63
CA THR A 191 3.47 -24.25 28.63
C THR A 191 4.82 -24.75 28.14
N GLU A 192 5.89 -24.44 28.87
CA GLU A 192 7.18 -25.07 28.71
C GLU A 192 7.02 -26.58 28.98
N GLN A 193 7.00 -27.38 27.92
CA GLN A 193 7.39 -28.78 28.03
C GLN A 193 8.92 -28.80 28.10
N ARG A 194 9.45 -29.06 29.31
CA ARG A 194 10.81 -29.55 29.50
C ARG A 194 10.81 -31.06 29.29
N ASP A 195 11.86 -31.52 28.60
CA ASP A 195 12.20 -32.91 28.29
C ASP A 195 12.18 -33.84 29.52
#